data_AF-A0A1F4Z5M4-F1
#
_entry.id   AF-A0A1F4Z5M4-F1
#
_cell.length_a   1.000
_cell.length_b   1.000
_cell.length_c   1.000
_cell.angle_alpha   90.00
_cell.angle_beta   90.00
_cell.angle_gamma   90.00
#
_symmetry.space_group_name_H-M   'P 1'
#
loop_
_entity.id
_entity.type
_entity.pdbx_description
1 polymer ?
#
loop_
_entity_poly.entity_id
_entity_poly.type
_entity_poly.pdbx_seq_one_letter_code
_entity_poly.pdbx_strand_id
1 'polypeptide(L)'
;MNPNLKSAIIEFLANEFQVNSDTLIPDTSFTLDLNLSLQATLDLLQRLQDALNFTLPEDKISGINTISDIFSALEPEIPNPDET
;
A
#
# COMPACT_ATOMS: atom_id res chain seq x y z
N MET A 1 -0.62 -14.07 -6.89
CA MET A 1 -0.14 -12.73 -6.48
C MET A 1 1.14 -12.41 -7.24
N ASN A 2 1.28 -11.23 -7.86
CA ASN A 2 2.55 -10.84 -8.49
C ASN A 2 3.53 -10.42 -7.38
N PRO A 3 4.55 -11.22 -7.03
CA PRO A 3 5.52 -10.84 -6.00
C PRO A 3 6.21 -9.50 -6.33
N ASN A 4 6.29 -9.18 -7.62
CA ASN A 4 6.80 -7.92 -8.13
C ASN A 4 6.01 -6.69 -7.65
N LEU A 5 4.70 -6.80 -7.37
CA LEU A 5 3.90 -5.62 -6.99
C LEU A 5 4.22 -5.18 -5.56
N LYS A 6 4.38 -6.11 -4.60
CA LYS A 6 4.78 -5.77 -3.23
C LYS A 6 6.14 -5.07 -3.23
N SER A 7 7.11 -5.63 -3.94
CA SER A 7 8.44 -5.03 -4.08
C SER A 7 8.38 -3.66 -4.76
N ALA A 8 7.61 -3.51 -5.84
CA ALA A 8 7.49 -2.25 -6.55
C ALA A 8 6.84 -1.14 -5.70
N ILE A 9 5.89 -1.48 -4.83
CA ILE A 9 5.30 -0.52 -3.88
C ILE A 9 6.35 -0.05 -2.88
N ILE A 10 7.10 -0.98 -2.28
CA ILE A 10 8.17 -0.65 -1.34
C ILE A 10 9.24 0.22 -2.03
N GLU A 11 9.65 -0.14 -3.24
CA GLU A 11 10.62 0.64 -4.03
C GLU A 11 10.09 2.03 -4.40
N PHE A 12 8.81 2.14 -4.79
CA PHE A 12 8.17 3.42 -5.08
C PHE A 12 8.18 4.32 -3.85
N LEU A 13 7.75 3.80 -2.70
CA LEU A 13 7.74 4.53 -1.43
C LEU A 13 9.18 4.92 -1.02
N ALA A 14 10.15 4.01 -1.13
CA ALA A 14 11.54 4.28 -0.81
C ALA A 14 12.10 5.45 -1.63
N ASN A 15 11.81 5.45 -2.94
CA ASN A 15 12.23 6.52 -3.84
C ASN A 15 11.50 7.85 -3.54
N GLU A 16 10.18 7.81 -3.33
CA GLU A 16 9.36 9.00 -3.06
C GLU A 16 9.80 9.69 -1.74
N PHE A 17 10.07 8.90 -0.70
CA PHE A 17 10.51 9.43 0.60
C PHE A 17 12.03 9.60 0.72
N GLN A 18 12.80 9.20 -0.31
CA GLN A 18 14.27 9.17 -0.28
C GLN A 18 14.81 8.41 0.95
N VAL A 19 14.11 7.34 1.35
CA VAL A 19 14.47 6.45 2.46
C VAL A 19 14.89 5.08 1.93
N ASN A 20 15.48 4.26 2.80
CA ASN A 20 15.83 2.91 2.42
C ASN A 20 14.58 2.03 2.41
N SER A 21 14.43 1.18 1.40
CA SER A 21 13.37 0.16 1.34
C SER A 21 13.37 -0.75 2.57
N ASP A 22 14.53 -0.96 3.19
CA ASP A 22 14.70 -1.74 4.41
C ASP A 22 14.03 -1.10 5.64
N THR A 23 13.87 0.23 5.62
CA THR A 23 13.18 0.97 6.70
C THR A 23 11.67 1.02 6.50
N LEU A 24 11.18 0.73 5.30
CA LEU A 24 9.77 0.68 4.98
C LEU A 24 9.26 -0.75 5.18
N ILE A 25 8.82 -1.03 6.40
CA ILE A 25 8.24 -2.32 6.77
C ILE A 25 6.72 -2.28 6.58
N PRO A 26 6.05 -3.42 6.39
CA PRO A 26 4.58 -3.47 6.30
C PRO A 26 3.86 -2.80 7.48
N ASP A 27 4.49 -2.75 8.66
CA ASP A 27 3.94 -2.10 9.86
C ASP A 27 4.09 -0.56 9.84
N THR A 28 4.88 -0.01 8.91
CA THR A 28 5.11 1.44 8.79
C THR A 28 3.80 2.16 8.54
N SER A 29 3.47 3.08 9.44
CA SER A 29 2.26 3.90 9.39
C SER A 29 2.50 5.17 8.60
N PHE A 30 1.67 5.43 7.58
CA PHE A 30 1.77 6.64 6.78
C PHE A 30 1.59 7.90 7.63
N THR A 31 0.64 7.88 8.56
CA THR A 31 0.29 9.04 9.39
C THR A 31 1.20 9.22 10.60
N LEU A 32 1.62 8.12 11.24
CA LEU A 32 2.40 8.18 12.48
C LEU A 32 3.92 8.18 12.22
N ASP A 33 4.39 7.32 11.31
CA ASP A 33 5.82 7.11 11.05
C ASP A 33 6.32 8.10 9.99
N LEU A 34 5.60 8.19 8.86
CA LEU A 34 5.92 9.10 7.77
C LEU A 34 5.31 10.50 7.94
N ASN A 35 4.57 10.73 9.03
CA ASN A 35 3.91 11.99 9.37
C ASN A 35 3.02 12.57 8.24
N LEU A 36 2.41 11.71 7.44
CA LEU A 36 1.56 12.12 6.33
C LEU A 36 0.16 12.50 6.82
N SER A 37 -0.39 13.56 6.24
CA SER A 37 -1.81 13.88 6.39
C SER A 37 -2.65 12.93 5.53
N LEU A 38 -3.93 12.74 5.90
CA LEU A 38 -4.87 11.90 5.14
C LEU A 38 -4.88 12.25 3.64
N GLN A 39 -4.90 13.54 3.30
CA GLN A 39 -4.84 13.99 1.91
C GLN A 39 -3.53 13.61 1.20
N ALA A 40 -2.39 13.69 1.91
CA ALA A 40 -1.10 13.30 1.34
C ALA A 40 -1.02 11.78 1.12
N THR A 41 -1.58 10.98 2.03
CA THR A 41 -1.71 9.54 1.85
C THR A 41 -2.60 9.20 0.64
N LEU A 42 -3.74 9.88 0.47
CA LEU A 42 -4.61 9.67 -0.69
C LEU A 42 -3.92 10.02 -2.02
N ASP A 43 -3.19 11.13 -2.04
CA ASP A 43 -2.42 11.57 -3.22
C ASP A 43 -1.31 10.55 -3.56
N LEU A 44 -0.57 10.08 -2.55
CA LEU A 44 0.42 9.03 -2.67
C LEU A 44 -0.18 7.73 -3.23
N LEU A 45 -1.33 7.29 -2.71
CA LEU A 45 -2.02 6.09 -3.18
C LEU A 45 -2.50 6.25 -4.63
N GLN A 46 -2.93 7.45 -5.03
CA GLN A 46 -3.33 7.73 -6.40
C GLN A 46 -2.13 7.66 -7.36
N ARG A 47 -1.00 8.27 -7.00
CA ARG A 47 0.24 8.16 -7.78
C ARG A 47 0.76 6.73 -7.86
N LEU A 48 0.67 5.99 -6.77
CA LEU A 48 1.09 4.59 -6.70
C LEU A 48 0.27 3.73 -7.68
N GLN A 49 -1.07 3.90 -7.66
CA GLN A 49 -2.00 3.26 -8.58
C GLN A 49 -1.69 3.58 -10.05
N ASP A 50 -1.43 4.85 -10.35
CA ASP A 50 -1.06 5.30 -11.69
C ASP A 50 0.28 4.71 -12.15
N ALA A 51 1.32 4.81 -11.30
CA ALA A 51 2.68 4.38 -11.59
C ALA A 51 2.79 2.86 -11.83
N LEU A 52 2.05 2.07 -11.04
CA LEU A 52 2.06 0.61 -11.12
C LEU A 52 0.88 0.05 -11.93
N ASN A 53 0.06 0.93 -12.51
CA ASN A 53 -1.10 0.61 -13.34
C ASN A 53 -2.07 -0.38 -12.68
N PHE A 54 -2.47 -0.10 -11.43
CA PHE A 54 -3.47 -0.87 -10.69
C PHE A 54 -4.52 0.04 -10.06
N THR A 55 -5.58 -0.56 -9.55
CA THR A 55 -6.66 0.17 -8.88
C THR A 55 -6.96 -0.47 -7.53
N LEU A 56 -6.98 0.35 -6.48
CA LEU A 56 -7.42 -0.05 -5.16
C LEU A 56 -8.94 0.15 -5.05
N PRO A 57 -9.63 -0.74 -4.33
CA PRO A 57 -11.04 -0.51 -4.01
C PRO A 57 -11.18 0.71 -3.09
N GLU A 58 -12.00 1.68 -3.48
CA GLU A 58 -12.20 2.96 -2.77
C GLU A 58 -12.64 2.77 -1.30
N ASP A 59 -13.40 1.70 -1.03
CA ASP A 59 -13.82 1.31 0.32
C ASP A 59 -12.62 0.99 1.23
N LYS A 60 -11.58 0.35 0.68
CA LYS A 60 -10.33 0.06 1.41
C LYS A 60 -9.42 1.27 1.48
N ILE A 61 -9.40 2.14 0.46
CA ILE A 61 -8.53 3.33 0.42
C ILE A 61 -8.66 4.18 1.70
N SER A 62 -9.90 4.37 2.19
CA SER A 62 -10.14 5.13 3.42
C SER A 62 -9.64 4.44 4.70
N GLY A 63 -9.44 3.12 4.65
CA GLY A 63 -8.90 2.30 5.74
C GLY A 63 -7.38 2.19 5.74
N ILE A 64 -6.71 2.58 4.65
CA ILE A 64 -5.26 2.43 4.51
C ILE A 64 -4.52 3.39 5.44
N ASN A 65 -3.99 2.83 6.52
CA ASN A 65 -3.15 3.55 7.49
C ASN A 65 -1.68 3.12 7.42
N THR A 66 -1.41 1.88 6.99
CA THR A 66 -0.07 1.28 6.93
C THR A 66 0.19 0.67 5.57
N ILE A 67 1.47 0.38 5.28
CA ILE A 67 1.88 -0.29 4.03
C ILE A 67 1.22 -1.68 3.93
N SER A 68 1.09 -2.40 5.05
CA SER A 68 0.41 -3.70 5.08
C SER A 68 -1.05 -3.61 4.67
N ASP A 69 -1.72 -2.49 4.96
CA ASP A 69 -3.11 -2.28 4.58
C ASP A 69 -3.26 -2.19 3.06
N ILE A 70 -2.31 -1.53 2.37
CA ILE A 70 -2.23 -1.53 0.90
C ILE A 70 -2.10 -2.96 0.38
N PHE A 71 -1.20 -3.76 0.97
CA PHE A 71 -1.01 -5.15 0.55
C PHE A 71 -2.27 -5.97 0.77
N SER A 72 -2.94 -5.78 1.89
CA SER A 72 -4.20 -6.45 2.21
C SER A 72 -5.33 -6.04 1.25
N ALA A 73 -5.38 -4.76 0.84
CA ALA A 73 -6.33 -4.25 -0.13
C ALA A 73 -6.06 -4.75 -1.57
N LEU A 74 -4.82 -5.12 -1.85
CA LEU A 74 -4.37 -5.68 -3.14
C LEU A 74 -4.50 -7.20 -3.21
N GLU A 75 -4.49 -7.88 -2.06
CA GLU A 75 -4.80 -9.30 -2.00
C GLU A 75 -6.30 -9.44 -2.23
N PRO A 76 -6.75 -10.05 -3.35
CA PRO A 76 -8.13 -10.44 -3.43
C PRO A 76 -8.37 -11.37 -2.24
N GLU A 77 -9.36 -11.06 -1.43
CA GLU A 77 -9.91 -11.96 -0.43
C GLU A 77 -10.10 -13.29 -1.16
N ILE A 78 -9.18 -14.24 -0.98
CA ILE A 78 -9.39 -15.60 -1.45
C ILE A 78 -10.51 -16.05 -0.52
N PRO A 79 -11.76 -16.21 -1.00
CA PRO A 79 -12.76 -16.84 -0.15
C PRO A 79 -12.17 -18.19 0.22
N ASN A 80 -11.96 -18.42 1.51
CA ASN A 80 -11.53 -19.73 1.99
C ASN A 80 -12.49 -20.76 1.38
N PRO A 81 -12.03 -21.75 0.59
CA PRO A 81 -12.90 -22.75 0.00
C PRO A 81 -13.43 -23.77 1.04
N ASP A 82 -13.54 -23.38 2.31
CA ASP A 82 -13.91 -24.25 3.44
C ASP A 82 -15.16 -23.73 4.15
N GLU A 83 -16.24 -23.50 3.40
CA GLU A 83 -17.60 -23.64 3.91
C GLU A 83 -18.41 -24.41 2.85
N THR A 84 -18.21 -25.73 2.83
CA THR A 84 -19.10 -26.72 2.18
C THR A 84 -19.84 -27.52 3.23
#